data_AF-A0AAW8APJ7-F1
#
_entry.id   AF-A0AAW8APJ7-F1
#
_cell.length_a   1.000
_cell.length_b   1.000
_cell.length_c   1.000
_cell.angle_alpha   90.00
_cell.angle_beta   90.00
_cell.angle_gamma   90.00
#
_symmetry.space_group_name_H-M   'P 1'
#
loop_
_entity.id
_entity.type
_entity.pdbx_description
1 polymer ?
#
loop_
_entity_poly.entity_id
_entity_poly.type
_entity_poly.pdbx_seq_one_letter_code
_entity_poly.pdbx_strand_id
1 'polypeptide(L)' 'MSRVVVGVGRRVLLTVVNFAVFVVASFFLVLLIPGDPVVVATGGRLSGAELEAARASYGLDGLWWQQFGTFLRQMA' A
#
# COMPACT_ATOMS: atom_id res chain seq x y z
N MET A 1 -30.70 4.95 25.75
CA MET A 1 -30.16 4.99 24.36
C MET A 1 -28.68 5.34 24.25
N SER A 2 -28.07 6.13 25.15
CA SER A 2 -26.66 6.57 25.00
C SER A 2 -25.59 5.46 25.00
N ARG A 3 -25.79 4.36 25.73
CA ARG A 3 -24.81 3.25 25.77
C ARG A 3 -24.67 2.50 24.44
N VAL A 4 -25.75 2.41 23.67
CA VAL A 4 -25.76 1.72 22.37
C VAL A 4 -25.04 2.58 21.32
N VAL A 5 -25.33 3.87 21.26
CA VAL A 5 -24.68 4.81 20.32
C VAL A 5 -23.18 4.90 20.57
N VAL A 6 -22.75 4.99 21.84
CA VAL A 6 -21.32 4.96 22.23
C VAL A 6 -20.69 3.60 21.88
N GLY A 7 -21.42 2.49 22.09
CA GLY A 7 -20.96 1.15 21.74
C GLY A 7 -20.75 0.96 20.24
N VAL A 8 -21.69 1.44 19.42
CA VAL A 8 -21.61 1.37 17.94
C VAL A 8 -20.50 2.29 17.43
N GLY A 9 -20.42 3.53 17.91
CA GLY A 9 -19.35 4.47 17.53
C GLY A 9 -17.95 3.92 17.83
N ARG A 10 -17.76 3.31 19.01
CA ARG A 10 -16.49 2.64 19.36
C ARG A 10 -16.17 1.48 18.42
N ARG A 11 -17.16 0.65 18.06
CA ARG A 11 -16.96 -0.49 17.15
C ARG A 11 -16.56 -0.03 15.76
N VAL A 12 -17.28 0.94 15.20
CA VAL A 12 -16.97 1.53 13.89
C VAL A 12 -15.56 2.13 13.88
N LEU A 13 -15.21 2.89 14.92
CA LEU A 13 -13.86 3.45 15.05
C LEU A 13 -12.79 2.36 15.07
N LEU A 14 -12.97 1.30 15.87
CA LEU A 14 -12.02 0.18 15.92
C LEU A 14 -11.91 -0.53 14.57
N THR A 15 -13.02 -0.71 13.84
CA THR A 15 -13.00 -1.29 12.50
C THR A 15 -12.18 -0.43 11.53
N VAL A 16 -12.41 0.88 11.52
CA VAL A 16 -11.66 1.81 10.66
C VAL A 16 -10.17 1.80 11.01
N VAL A 17 -9.83 1.82 12.30
CA VAL A 17 -8.44 1.75 12.76
C VAL A 17 -7.78 0.43 12.35
N ASN A 18 -8.44 -0.71 12.55
CA ASN A 18 -7.91 -2.01 12.14
C ASN A 18 -7.68 -2.07 10.63
N PHE A 19 -8.62 -1.54 9.84
CA PHE A 19 -8.46 -1.47 8.39
C PHE A 19 -7.27 -0.59 8.00
N ALA A 20 -7.11 0.59 8.61
CA ALA A 20 -5.97 1.46 8.37
C ALA A 20 -4.63 0.77 8.72
N VAL A 21 -4.57 0.07 9.86
CA VAL A 21 -3.40 -0.71 10.26
C VAL A 21 -3.11 -1.80 9.23
N PHE A 22 -4.12 -2.51 8.74
CA PHE A 22 -3.96 -3.54 7.72
C PHE A 22 -3.42 -2.97 6.40
N VAL A 23 -3.97 -1.84 5.94
CA VAL A 23 -3.50 -1.14 4.72
C VAL A 23 -2.03 -0.76 4.85
N VAL A 24 -1.65 -0.13 5.97
CA VAL A 24 -0.26 0.25 6.24
C VAL A 24 0.64 -0.99 6.29
N ALA A 25 0.25 -2.02 7.04
CA ALA A 25 1.01 -3.26 7.16
C ALA A 25 1.22 -3.93 5.80
N SER A 26 0.17 -4.00 4.96
CA SER A 26 0.25 -4.62 3.64
C SER A 26 1.26 -3.94 2.72
N PHE A 27 1.34 -2.61 2.75
CA PHE A 27 2.34 -1.85 2.02
C PHE A 27 3.75 -2.19 2.47
N PHE A 28 4.00 -2.19 3.78
CA PHE A 28 5.34 -2.51 4.30
C PHE A 28 5.74 -3.96 4.09
N LEU A 29 4.79 -4.91 4.07
CA LEU A 29 5.08 -6.29 3.73
C LEU A 29 5.66 -6.41 2.31
N VAL A 30 5.15 -5.65 1.34
CA VAL A 30 5.68 -5.61 -0.03
C VAL A 30 7.01 -4.87 -0.08
N LEU A 31 7.13 -3.72 0.61
CA LEU A 31 8.35 -2.92 0.62
C LEU A 31 9.55 -3.67 1.23
N LEU A 32 9.29 -4.57 2.18
CA LEU A 32 10.30 -5.40 2.83
C LEU A 32 10.74 -6.60 1.98
N ILE A 33 10.05 -6.91 0.88
CA ILE A 33 10.50 -7.94 -0.06
C ILE A 33 11.84 -7.48 -0.65
N PRO A 34 12.92 -8.24 -0.49
CA PRO A 34 14.23 -7.84 -0.98
C PRO A 34 14.25 -7.85 -2.51
N GLY A 35 14.98 -6.89 -3.06
CA GLY A 35 15.14 -6.73 -4.51
C GLY A 35 14.12 -5.76 -5.10
N ASP A 36 14.05 -5.78 -6.42
CA ASP A 36 13.17 -4.87 -7.14
C ASP A 36 11.78 -5.49 -7.34
N PRO A 37 10.70 -4.82 -6.89
CA PRO A 37 9.35 -5.38 -6.96
C PRO A 37 8.87 -5.62 -8.40
N VAL A 38 9.28 -4.79 -9.36
CA VAL A 38 8.92 -4.98 -10.77
C VAL A 38 9.68 -6.16 -11.35
N VAL A 39 10.96 -6.33 -11.01
CA VAL A 39 11.74 -7.51 -11.43
C VAL A 39 11.13 -8.79 -10.86
N VAL A 40 10.79 -8.80 -9.56
CA VAL A 40 10.18 -9.95 -8.91
C VAL A 40 8.81 -10.27 -9.51
N ALA A 41 7.94 -9.27 -9.68
CA ALA A 41 6.60 -9.46 -10.24
C ALA A 41 6.62 -9.93 -11.71
N THR A 42 7.58 -9.45 -12.50
CA THR A 42 7.72 -9.81 -13.92
C THR A 42 8.55 -11.07 -14.14
N GLY A 43 9.14 -11.65 -13.10
CA GLY A 43 10.08 -12.78 -13.22
C GLY A 43 11.33 -12.43 -14.03
N GLY A 44 11.78 -11.18 -13.97
CA GLY A 44 12.98 -10.69 -14.68
C GLY A 44 12.81 -10.53 -16.20
N ARG A 45 11.57 -10.48 -16.71
CA ARG A 45 11.30 -10.31 -18.15
C ARG A 45 11.56 -8.90 -18.67
N LEU A 46 11.43 -7.89 -17.81
CA LEU A 46 11.72 -6.50 -18.14
C LEU A 46 13.16 -6.15 -17.79
N SER A 47 13.79 -5.32 -18.62
CA SER A 47 15.14 -4.81 -18.38
C SER A 47 15.34 -3.42 -18.97
N GLY A 48 16.43 -2.74 -18.59
CA GLY A 48 16.81 -1.44 -19.13
C GLY A 48 15.67 -0.41 -19.09
N ALA A 49 15.40 0.23 -20.23
CA ALA A 49 14.40 1.28 -20.36
C ALA A 49 12.96 0.81 -20.04
N GLU A 50 12.61 -0.43 -20.37
CA GLU A 50 11.27 -0.97 -20.11
C GLU A 50 11.03 -1.16 -18.62
N LEU A 51 12.08 -1.58 -17.89
CA LEU A 51 12.03 -1.73 -16.43
C LEU A 51 11.87 -0.37 -15.74
N GLU A 52 12.64 0.65 -16.16
CA GLU A 52 12.50 2.00 -15.60
C GLU A 52 11.13 2.60 -15.91
N ALA A 53 10.62 2.43 -17.13
CA ALA A 53 9.29 2.89 -17.51
C ALA A 53 8.20 2.20 -16.67
N ALA A 54 8.33 0.89 -16.43
CA ALA A 54 7.42 0.17 -15.56
C ALA A 54 7.47 0.70 -14.12
N ARG A 55 8.64 0.92 -13.53
CA ARG A 55 8.78 1.51 -12.17
C ARG A 55 8.10 2.87 -12.07
N ALA A 56 8.35 3.75 -13.04
CA ALA A 56 7.73 5.07 -13.07
C ALA A 56 6.20 4.98 -13.23
N SER A 57 5.69 4.07 -14.06
CA SER A 57 4.25 3.87 -14.25
C SER A 57 3.53 3.39 -12.99
N TYR A 58 4.22 2.60 -12.14
CA TYR A 58 3.73 2.18 -10.84
C TYR A 58 3.99 3.21 -9.72
N GLY A 59 4.72 4.30 -10.02
CA GLY A 59 5.10 5.33 -9.05
C GLY A 59 6.09 4.83 -7.99
N LEU A 60 6.98 3.91 -8.38
CA LEU A 60 8.00 3.27 -7.52
C LEU A 60 9.36 3.98 -7.56
N ASP A 61 9.47 5.04 -8.35
CA ASP A 61 10.66 5.88 -8.55
C ASP A 61 10.87 6.92 -7.42
N GLY A 62 9.86 7.14 -6.59
CA GLY A 62 9.87 8.08 -5.47
C GLY A 62 10.34 7.50 -4.13
N LEU A 63 10.43 8.37 -3.12
CA LEU A 63 10.64 7.97 -1.72
C LEU A 63 9.47 7.11 -1.23
N TRP A 64 9.70 6.24 -0.24
CA TRP A 64 8.68 5.28 0.25
C TRP A 64 7.34 5.93 0.64
N TRP A 65 7.33 7.16 1.15
CA TRP A 65 6.10 7.88 1.51
C TRP A 65 5.34 8.40 0.28
N GLN A 66 6.03 8.70 -0.82
CA GLN A 66 5.42 9.03 -2.11
C GLN A 66 4.75 7.79 -2.71
N GLN A 67 5.47 6.66 -2.67
CA GLN A 67 4.95 5.36 -3.09
C GLN A 67 3.72 4.97 -2.28
N PHE A 68 3.76 5.17 -0.95
CA PHE A 68 2.59 4.94 -0.09
C PHE A 68 1.40 5.85 -0.46
N GLY A 69 1.66 7.12 -0.76
CA GLY A 69 0.62 8.03 -1.26
C GLY A 69 0.03 7.58 -2.59
N THR A 70 0.84 7.07 -3.52
CA THR A 70 0.38 6.49 -4.79
C THR A 70 -0.45 5.23 -4.56
N PHE A 71 0.01 4.33 -3.69
CA PHE A 71 -0.68 3.12 -3.29
C PHE A 71 -2.09 3.42 -2.72
N LEU A 72 -2.20 4.39 -1.81
CA LEU A 72 -3.50 4.81 -1.27
C LEU A 72 -4.44 5.37 -2.34
N ARG A 73 -3.91 6.16 -3.28
CA ARG A 73 -4.71 6.70 -4.40
C ARG A 73 -5.22 5.62 -5.35
N GLN A 74 -4.45 4.55 -5.55
CA GLN A 74 -4.85 3.42 -6.41
C GLN A 74 -5.82 2.45 -5.72
N MET A 75 -5.87 2.46 -4.39
CA MET A 75 -6.80 1.62 -3.60
C MET A 75 -8.20 2.22 -3.41
N ALA A 76 -8.32 3.55 -3.48
CA ALA A 76 -9.59 4.28 -3.28
C ALA A 76 -10.42 4.36 -4.57
#